data_AF-A0A259RYE7-F1
#
_entry.id   AF-A0A259RYE7-F1
#
_cell.length_a   1.000
_cell.length_b   1.000
_cell.length_c   1.000
_cell.angle_alpha   90.00
_cell.angle_beta   90.00
_cell.angle_gamma   90.00
#
_symmetry.space_group_name_H-M   'P 1'
#
loop_
_entity.id
_entity.type
_entity.pdbx_description
1 polymer ?
#
loop_
_entity_poly.entity_id
_entity_poly.type
_entity_poly.pdbx_seq_one_letter_code
_entity_poly.pdbx_strand_id
1 'polypeptide(L)'
;MSKNTAIAADEAAFAARLSDLTVGRFALASTVIDYPGASIGVVTSTPEDHDIDELIERADQAMYRLKKNRRATRRLSDGGENNT
;
A
#
# COMPACT_ATOMS: atom_id res chain seq x y z
N MET A 1 21.80 -8.11 9.70
CA MET A 1 20.74 -7.09 9.60
C MET A 1 20.43 -6.53 10.99
N SER A 2 20.14 -5.23 11.11
CA SER A 2 19.63 -4.66 12.37
C SER A 2 18.16 -5.07 12.59
N LYS A 3 17.70 -5.13 13.85
CA LYS A 3 16.33 -5.55 14.21
C LYS A 3 15.25 -4.71 13.49
N ASN A 4 15.48 -3.41 13.34
CA ASN A 4 14.57 -2.51 12.63
C ASN A 4 14.46 -2.83 11.13
N THR A 5 15.52 -3.34 10.50
CA THR A 5 15.50 -3.72 9.09
C THR A 5 14.68 -4.98 8.85
N ALA A 6 14.70 -5.93 9.79
CA ALA A 6 13.87 -7.13 9.70
C ALA A 6 12.37 -6.79 9.83
N ILE A 7 12.02 -5.95 10.81
CA ILE A 7 10.63 -5.48 11.00
C ILE A 7 10.11 -4.78 9.75
N ALA A 8 10.87 -3.84 9.18
CA ALA A 8 10.46 -3.14 7.97
C ALA A 8 10.28 -4.08 6.76
N ALA A 9 11.09 -5.13 6.66
CA ALA A 9 10.96 -6.14 5.61
C ALA A 9 9.68 -6.99 5.79
N ASP A 10 9.37 -7.39 7.02
CA ASP A 10 8.16 -8.14 7.35
C ASP A 10 6.89 -7.30 7.09
N GLU A 11 6.91 -6.03 7.50
CA GLU A 11 5.83 -5.07 7.23
C GLU A 11 5.58 -4.93 5.72
N ALA A 12 6.65 -4.78 4.93
CA ALA A 12 6.56 -4.67 3.48
C ALA A 12 6.04 -5.97 2.84
N ALA A 13 6.51 -7.13 3.27
CA ALA A 13 6.07 -8.42 2.77
C ALA A 13 4.58 -8.67 3.07
N PHE A 14 4.15 -8.32 4.28
CA PHE A 14 2.75 -8.44 4.68
C PHE A 14 1.84 -7.50 3.90
N ALA A 15 2.24 -6.23 3.75
CA ALA A 15 1.51 -5.25 2.95
C ALA A 15 1.35 -5.69 1.49
N ALA A 16 2.42 -6.22 0.87
CA ALA A 16 2.40 -6.73 -0.49
C ALA A 16 1.41 -7.89 -0.64
N ARG A 17 1.49 -8.89 0.24
CA ARG A 17 0.59 -10.06 0.20
C ARG A 17 -0.88 -9.65 0.33
N LEU A 18 -1.21 -8.73 1.22
CA LEU A 18 -2.59 -8.26 1.38
C LEU A 18 -3.04 -7.44 0.17
N SER A 19 -2.16 -6.60 -0.41
CA SER A 19 -2.46 -5.86 -1.63
C SER A 19 -2.81 -6.81 -2.76
N ASP A 20 -2.00 -7.84 -2.98
CA ASP A 20 -2.18 -8.82 -4.05
C ASP A 20 -3.50 -9.59 -3.92
N LEU A 21 -3.89 -9.96 -2.69
CA LEU A 21 -5.16 -10.64 -2.41
C LEU A 21 -6.39 -9.78 -2.72
N THR A 22 -6.23 -8.46 -2.81
CA THR A 22 -7.33 -7.56 -3.18
C THR A 22 -7.38 -7.25 -4.67
N VAL A 23 -6.37 -7.66 -5.46
CA VAL A 23 -6.36 -7.46 -6.91
C VAL A 23 -7.50 -8.25 -7.54
N GLY A 24 -8.28 -7.61 -8.40
CA GLY A 24 -9.36 -8.31 -9.06
C GLY A 24 -10.14 -7.44 -10.03
N ARG A 25 -10.99 -8.13 -10.78
CA ARG A 25 -11.95 -7.53 -11.71
C ARG A 25 -13.34 -7.73 -11.13
N PHE A 26 -13.98 -6.65 -10.71
CA PHE A 26 -15.25 -6.69 -10.00
C PHE A 26 -16.38 -6.18 -10.89
N ALA A 27 -17.32 -7.04 -11.24
CA ALA A 27 -18.52 -6.66 -11.99
C ALA A 27 -19.58 -6.08 -11.05
N LEU A 28 -19.99 -4.84 -11.29
CA LEU A 28 -21.01 -4.11 -10.55
C LEU A 28 -22.08 -3.63 -11.53
N ALA A 29 -23.20 -4.36 -11.64
CA ALA A 29 -24.32 -4.03 -12.54
C ALA A 29 -23.86 -3.57 -13.94
N SER A 30 -23.85 -2.26 -14.21
CA SER A 30 -23.47 -1.64 -15.48
C SER A 30 -21.98 -1.32 -15.64
N THR A 31 -21.13 -1.66 -14.68
CA THR A 31 -19.72 -1.26 -14.67
C THR A 31 -18.83 -2.40 -14.20
N VAL A 32 -17.61 -2.44 -14.72
CA VAL A 32 -16.57 -3.34 -14.23
C VAL A 32 -15.45 -2.49 -13.66
N ILE A 33 -15.03 -2.80 -12.43
CA ILE A 33 -13.88 -2.17 -11.79
C ILE A 33 -12.69 -3.13 -11.91
N ASP A 34 -11.71 -2.74 -12.71
CA ASP A 34 -10.38 -3.32 -12.66
C ASP A 34 -9.63 -2.70 -11.47
N TYR A 35 -9.57 -3.43 -10.36
CA TYR A 35 -8.99 -2.94 -9.12
C TYR A 35 -7.57 -3.50 -8.96
N PRO A 36 -6.51 -2.66 -9.05
CA PRO A 36 -5.12 -3.09 -9.08
C PRO A 36 -4.55 -3.40 -7.68
N GLY A 37 -5.43 -3.66 -6.70
CA GLY A 37 -5.05 -3.89 -5.31
C GLY A 37 -5.10 -2.63 -4.43
N ALA A 38 -5.20 -2.85 -3.12
CA ALA A 38 -5.27 -1.83 -2.09
C ALA A 38 -3.89 -1.24 -1.75
N SER A 39 -3.87 0.03 -1.34
CA SER A 39 -2.71 0.58 -0.63
C SER A 39 -2.88 0.28 0.85
N ILE A 40 -1.92 -0.40 1.44
CA ILE A 40 -2.01 -0.92 2.81
C ILE A 40 -0.79 -0.46 3.60
N GLY A 41 -1.02 0.25 4.69
CA GLY A 41 0.03 0.62 5.65
C GLY A 41 0.10 -0.41 6.75
N VAL A 42 1.31 -0.90 7.03
CA VAL A 42 1.57 -1.87 8.10
C VAL A 42 2.63 -1.26 9.00
N VAL A 43 2.40 -1.36 10.31
CA VAL A 43 3.34 -0.95 11.34
C VAL A 43 3.34 -2.00 12.44
N THR A 44 4.48 -2.16 13.08
CA THR A 44 4.68 -3.01 14.24
C THR A 44 4.73 -2.11 15.47
N SER A 45 3.93 -2.42 16.49
CA SER A 45 4.04 -1.75 17.78
C SER A 45 5.25 -2.27 18.56
N THR A 46 5.82 -1.41 19.39
CA THR A 46 6.86 -1.77 20.36
C THR A 46 6.33 -1.61 21.79
N PRO A 47 6.99 -2.20 22.80
CA PRO A 47 6.59 -2.00 24.20
C PRO A 47 6.59 -0.54 24.67
N GLU A 48 7.32 0.33 23.98
CA GLU A 48 7.41 1.78 24.24
C GLU A 48 6.26 2.57 23.59
N ASP A 49 5.48 1.96 22.70
CA ASP A 49 4.29 2.58 22.15
C ASP A 49 3.18 2.60 23.22
N HIS A 50 2.81 3.81 23.65
CA HIS A 50 1.78 4.02 24.68
C HIS A 50 0.58 4.81 24.17
N ASP A 51 0.67 5.35 22.95
CA ASP A 51 -0.40 6.08 22.29
C ASP A 51 -0.89 5.30 21.05
N ILE A 52 -2.16 4.92 21.09
CA ILE A 52 -2.81 4.17 20.00
C ILE A 52 -3.04 5.07 18.78
N ASP A 53 -3.34 6.35 19.00
CA ASP A 53 -3.60 7.29 17.91
C ASP A 53 -2.32 7.53 17.11
N GLU A 54 -1.17 7.60 17.78
CA GLU A 54 0.14 7.67 17.13
C GLU A 54 0.43 6.41 16.28
N LEU A 55 0.11 5.23 16.79
CA LEU A 55 0.29 3.97 16.04
C LEU A 55 -0.59 3.93 14.78
N ILE A 56 -1.85 4.36 14.89
CA ILE A 56 -2.77 4.47 13.75
C ILE A 56 -2.26 5.51 12.74
N GLU A 57 -1.82 6.67 13.21
CA GLU A 57 -1.27 7.71 12.34
C GLU A 57 -0.06 7.21 11.55
N ARG A 58 0.85 6.46 12.19
CA ARG A 58 2.01 5.86 11.50
C ARG A 58 1.56 4.89 10.40
N ALA A 59 0.55 4.06 10.66
CA ALA A 59 -0.02 3.16 9.65
C ALA A 59 -0.61 3.94 8.47
N ASP A 60 -1.38 4.99 8.74
CA ASP A 60 -1.96 5.85 7.72
C ASP A 60 -0.90 6.55 6.87
N GLN A 61 0.15 7.07 7.51
CA GLN A 61 1.27 7.68 6.80
C GLN A 61 1.97 6.66 5.87
N ALA A 62 2.18 5.42 6.34
CA ALA A 62 2.77 4.36 5.53
C ALA A 62 1.88 4.02 4.31
N MET A 63 0.57 3.87 4.52
CA MET A 63 -0.42 3.66 3.46
C MET A 63 -0.40 4.81 2.43
N TYR A 64 -0.36 6.05 2.91
CA TYR A 64 -0.40 7.23 2.05
C TYR A 64 0.85 7.32 1.17
N ARG A 65 2.04 6.99 1.68
CA ARG A 65 3.27 6.91 0.89
C ARG A 65 3.14 5.90 -0.25
N LEU A 66 2.62 4.71 0.01
CA LEU A 66 2.37 3.68 -1.01
C LEU A 66 1.34 4.16 -2.05
N LYS A 67 0.24 4.75 -1.60
CA LYS A 67 -0.80 5.31 -2.48
C LYS A 67 -0.25 6.41 -3.39
N LYS A 68 0.63 7.28 -2.86
CA LYS A 68 1.28 8.35 -3.63
C LYS A 68 2.24 7.78 -4.66
N ASN A 69 3.09 6.82 -4.29
CA ASN A 69 4.04 6.18 -5.21
C ASN A 69 3.31 5.47 -6.35
N ARG A 70 2.22 4.75 -6.05
CA ARG A 70 1.40 4.09 -7.08
C ARG A 70 0.74 5.07 -8.05
N ARG A 71 0.27 6.22 -7.57
CA ARG A 71 -0.27 7.27 -8.44
C ARG A 71 0.80 7.85 -9.35
N ALA A 72 2.02 8.01 -8.85
CA ALA A 72 3.15 8.48 -9.66
C ALA A 72 3.50 7.47 -10.76
N THR A 73 3.60 6.18 -10.44
CA THR A 73 3.88 5.13 -11.44
C THR A 73 2.79 5.02 -12.49
N ARG A 74 1.51 5.10 -12.10
CA ARG A 74 0.38 5.11 -13.06
C ARG A 74 0.41 6.32 -14.00
N ARG A 75 0.73 7.51 -13.49
CA ARG A 75 0.86 8.70 -14.35
C ARG A 75 2.01 8.58 -15.35
N LEU A 76 3.08 7.89 -14.98
CA LEU A 76 4.21 7.60 -15.87
C LEU A 76 3.83 6.58 -16.96
N SER A 77 3.08 5.53 -16.62
CA SER A 77 2.61 4.53 -17.60
C SER A 77 1.58 5.12 -18.58
N ASP A 78 0.63 5.92 -18.09
CA ASP A 78 -0.46 6.47 -18.91
C ASP A 78 0.04 7.60 -19.85
N GLY A 79 1.22 8.19 -19.57
CA GLY A 79 1.84 9.24 -20.40
C GLY A 79 2.72 8.73 -21.54
N GLY A 80 3.00 7.41 -21.61
CA GLY A 80 3.88 6.80 -22.60
C GLY A 80 3.20 6.32 -23.89
N GLU A 81 1.86 6.26 -23.92
CA GLU A 81 1.10 5.71 -25.05
C GLU A 81 0.62 6.75 -26.08
N ASN A 82 0.88 8.05 -25.88
CA ASN A 82 0.45 9.13 -26.80
C ASN A 82 1.60 9.70 -27.66
N ASN A 83 2.47 8.85 -28.20
CA ASN A 83 3.41 9.28 -29.23
C ASN A 83 3.75 8.14 -30.21
N THR A 84 2.79 7.77 -31.07
CA THR A 84 3.08 7.19 -32.40
C THR A 84 1.91 7.41 -33.34
#